data_AF-A0A843T447-F1
#
_entry.id   AF-A0A843T447-F1
#
_cell.length_a   1.000
_cell.length_b   1.000
_cell.length_c   1.000
_cell.angle_alpha   90.00
_cell.angle_beta   90.00
_cell.angle_gamma   90.00
#
_symmetry.space_group_name_H-M   'P 1'
#
loop_
_entity.id
_entity.type
_entity.pdbx_description
1 polymer ?
#
loop_
_entity_poly.entity_id
_entity_poly.type
_entity_poly.pdbx_seq_one_letter_code
_entity_poly.pdbx_strand_id
1 'polypeptide(L)'
;MPRAHLDARRARILEGLDRTAEPVGSATDSLSREQIDHLVREAEELYWNELAWEELTDEERVVGGHLTELVFPGLLAFVDGLLLESLPRAEFGTARPHPEVVEEILLFLAERYWEATAELEQGADSGSLVWARAMTAHLIDLVLYPLYRLSPAEREELEGRA
;
A
#
# COMPACT_ATOMS: atom_id res chain seq x y z
N MET A 1 8.83 -4.20 -14.85
CA MET A 1 8.05 -2.98 -15.12
C MET A 1 7.08 -2.76 -13.97
N PRO A 2 7.13 -1.62 -13.26
CA PRO A 2 6.34 -1.35 -12.05
C PRO A 2 4.84 -1.58 -12.22
N ARG A 3 4.23 -1.00 -13.27
CA ARG A 3 2.79 -1.16 -13.55
C ARG A 3 2.38 -2.62 -13.71
N ALA A 4 3.16 -3.42 -14.44
CA ALA A 4 2.86 -4.83 -14.64
C ALA A 4 2.95 -5.65 -13.35
N HIS A 5 3.86 -5.29 -12.43
CA HIS A 5 3.93 -5.92 -11.11
C HIS A 5 2.68 -5.61 -10.30
N LEU A 6 2.26 -4.34 -10.26
CA LEU A 6 1.03 -3.92 -9.60
C LEU A 6 -0.20 -4.63 -10.18
N ASP A 7 -0.32 -4.68 -11.51
CA ASP A 7 -1.46 -5.32 -12.19
C ASP A 7 -1.50 -6.83 -11.89
N ALA A 8 -0.35 -7.51 -11.83
CA ALA A 8 -0.30 -8.92 -11.48
C ALA A 8 -0.75 -9.18 -10.03
N ARG A 9 -0.35 -8.32 -9.08
CA ARG A 9 -0.77 -8.46 -7.68
C ARG A 9 -2.24 -8.14 -7.49
N ARG A 10 -2.73 -7.09 -8.16
CA ARG A 10 -4.17 -6.77 -8.22
C ARG A 10 -4.96 -7.95 -8.78
N ALA A 11 -4.53 -8.52 -9.91
CA ALA A 11 -5.21 -9.66 -10.52
C ALA A 11 -5.26 -10.86 -9.57
N ARG A 12 -4.14 -11.21 -8.92
CA ARG A 12 -4.09 -12.27 -7.90
C ARG A 12 -5.09 -12.04 -6.76
N ILE A 13 -5.18 -10.81 -6.26
CA ILE A 13 -6.13 -10.45 -5.19
C ILE A 13 -7.56 -10.64 -5.70
N LEU A 14 -7.90 -10.05 -6.84
CA LEU A 14 -9.26 -10.07 -7.39
C LEU A 14 -9.72 -11.47 -7.80
N GLU A 15 -8.83 -12.30 -8.35
CA GLU A 15 -9.11 -13.71 -8.68
C GLU A 15 -9.34 -14.57 -7.43
N GLY A 16 -8.77 -14.17 -6.29
CA GLY A 16 -8.97 -14.84 -5.01
C GLY A 16 -10.30 -14.51 -4.33
N LEU A 17 -11.06 -13.53 -4.83
CA LEU A 17 -12.33 -13.13 -4.24
C LEU A 17 -13.51 -13.89 -4.88
N ASP A 18 -14.44 -14.38 -4.05
CA ASP A 18 -15.71 -14.96 -4.49
C ASP A 18 -16.75 -13.91 -4.93
N ARG A 19 -16.31 -12.68 -5.19
CA ARG A 19 -17.14 -11.54 -5.60
C ARG A 19 -16.40 -10.66 -6.60
N THR A 20 -17.16 -9.97 -7.44
CA THR A 20 -16.61 -8.85 -8.21
C THR A 20 -16.34 -7.69 -7.25
N ALA A 21 -15.12 -7.16 -7.25
CA ALA A 21 -14.71 -6.02 -6.45
C ALA A 21 -14.37 -4.84 -7.36
N GLU A 22 -14.94 -3.68 -7.05
CA GLU A 22 -14.56 -2.41 -7.65
C GLU A 22 -13.80 -1.56 -6.61
N PRO A 23 -12.88 -0.71 -7.05
CA PRO A 23 -12.18 0.16 -6.12
C PRO A 23 -13.16 1.08 -5.38
N VAL A 24 -12.84 1.37 -4.12
CA VAL A 24 -13.58 2.35 -3.31
C VAL A 24 -13.64 3.68 -4.06
N GLY A 25 -14.79 4.36 -4.06
CA GLY A 25 -14.88 5.68 -4.68
C GLY A 25 -14.82 5.72 -6.21
N SER A 26 -15.08 4.61 -6.90
CA SER A 26 -15.11 4.56 -8.38
C SER A 26 -16.09 5.57 -9.04
N ALA A 27 -17.04 6.11 -8.27
CA ALA A 27 -18.01 7.10 -8.72
C ALA A 27 -17.75 8.53 -8.20
N THR A 28 -16.64 8.78 -7.50
CA THR A 28 -16.32 10.10 -6.95
C THR A 28 -15.68 11.00 -8.01
N ASP A 29 -15.96 12.31 -7.96
CA ASP A 29 -15.26 13.29 -8.79
C ASP A 29 -13.75 13.28 -8.48
N SER A 30 -12.92 13.21 -9.52
CA SER A 30 -11.47 13.22 -9.35
C SER A 30 -10.96 14.58 -8.87
N LEU A 31 -9.93 14.54 -8.03
CA LEU A 31 -9.14 15.71 -7.66
C LEU A 31 -8.41 16.32 -8.87
N SER A 32 -8.00 17.58 -8.74
CA SER A 32 -7.08 18.17 -9.71
C SER A 32 -5.71 17.49 -9.65
N ARG A 33 -4.96 17.52 -10.76
CA ARG A 33 -3.62 16.91 -10.82
C ARG A 33 -2.68 17.45 -9.74
N GLU A 34 -2.73 18.75 -9.46
CA GLU A 34 -1.92 19.39 -8.41
C GLU A 34 -2.23 18.84 -7.01
N GLN A 35 -3.51 18.59 -6.71
CA GLN A 35 -3.92 18.00 -5.44
C GLN A 35 -3.47 16.54 -5.34
N ILE A 36 -3.60 15.77 -6.43
CA ILE A 36 -3.11 14.39 -6.50
C ILE A 36 -1.59 14.37 -6.24
N ASP A 37 -0.82 15.16 -6.97
CA ASP A 37 0.64 15.22 -6.85
C ASP A 37 1.08 15.72 -5.45
N HIS A 38 0.29 16.55 -4.78
CA HIS A 38 0.55 16.92 -3.40
C HIS A 38 0.34 15.74 -2.44
N LEU A 39 -0.81 15.06 -2.50
CA LEU A 39 -1.13 13.96 -1.61
C LEU A 39 -0.21 12.74 -1.83
N VAL A 40 0.19 12.48 -3.08
CA VAL A 40 1.18 11.44 -3.39
C VAL A 40 2.50 11.78 -2.71
N ARG A 41 3.01 13.01 -2.83
CA ARG A 41 4.25 13.42 -2.15
C ARG A 41 4.20 13.24 -0.63
N GLU A 42 3.08 13.56 0.01
CA GLU A 42 2.91 13.30 1.45
C GLU A 42 3.04 11.80 1.78
N ALA A 43 2.46 10.92 0.95
CA ALA A 43 2.60 9.48 1.11
C ALA A 43 4.04 8.99 0.86
N GLU A 44 4.75 9.56 -0.13
CA GLU A 44 6.15 9.26 -0.37
C GLU A 44 7.02 9.65 0.83
N GLU A 45 6.78 10.82 1.41
CA GLU A 45 7.48 11.28 2.61
C GLU A 45 7.22 10.36 3.81
N LEU A 46 5.97 9.94 4.04
CA LEU A 46 5.63 8.95 5.07
C LEU A 46 6.38 7.64 4.86
N TYR A 47 6.35 7.08 3.65
CA TYR A 47 7.07 5.86 3.30
C TYR A 47 8.57 5.95 3.63
N TRP A 48 9.24 7.02 3.20
CA TRP A 48 10.67 7.16 3.42
C TRP A 48 11.02 7.39 4.89
N ASN A 49 10.22 8.17 5.60
CA ASN A 49 10.44 8.44 7.03
C ASN A 49 10.29 7.17 7.86
N GLU A 50 9.27 6.37 7.57
CA GLU A 50 8.97 5.13 8.29
C GLU A 50 10.00 4.03 7.98
N LEU A 51 10.36 3.87 6.71
CA LEU A 51 11.41 2.94 6.31
C LEU A 51 12.76 3.29 6.97
N ALA A 52 13.15 4.57 6.94
CA ALA A 52 14.40 5.02 7.53
C ALA A 52 14.40 4.89 9.07
N TRP A 53 13.24 5.09 9.72
CA TRP A 53 13.12 4.88 11.16
C TRP A 53 13.39 3.43 11.52
N GLU A 54 12.73 2.49 10.85
CA GLU A 54 12.89 1.07 11.13
C GLU A 54 14.28 0.54 10.76
N GLU A 55 14.92 1.05 9.70
CA GLU A 55 16.32 0.74 9.39
C GLU A 55 17.29 1.16 10.51
N LEU A 56 16.97 2.24 11.23
CA LEU A 56 17.79 2.74 12.33
C LEU A 56 17.54 2.00 13.64
N THR A 57 16.31 1.55 13.89
CA THR A 57 15.89 1.04 15.19
C THR A 57 15.83 -0.49 15.27
N ASP A 58 15.53 -1.20 14.17
CA ASP A 58 15.22 -2.65 14.16
C ASP A 58 14.15 -3.02 15.22
N GLU A 59 13.28 -2.05 15.58
CA GLU A 59 12.39 -2.13 16.73
C GLU A 59 11.20 -3.06 16.49
N GLU A 60 10.69 -3.11 15.26
CA GLU A 60 9.50 -3.91 14.90
C GLU A 60 9.85 -5.34 14.49
N ARG A 61 11.03 -5.81 14.90
CA ARG A 61 11.48 -7.18 14.68
C ARG A 61 10.78 -8.15 15.64
N VAL A 62 9.73 -8.81 15.13
CA VAL A 62 8.96 -9.81 15.89
C VAL A 62 9.45 -11.25 15.62
N VAL A 63 9.06 -12.20 16.50
CA VAL A 63 9.36 -13.63 16.30
C VAL A 63 8.60 -14.12 15.06
N GLY A 64 9.30 -14.21 13.93
CA GLY A 64 8.72 -14.57 12.62
C GLY A 64 9.04 -13.59 11.48
N GLY A 65 9.62 -12.42 11.78
CA GLY A 65 9.91 -11.37 10.80
C GLY A 65 9.35 -10.01 11.26
N HIS A 66 9.55 -8.96 10.46
CA HIS A 66 8.92 -7.65 10.71
C HIS A 66 7.47 -7.69 10.25
N LEU A 67 6.56 -7.10 11.04
CA LEU A 67 5.17 -6.87 10.62
C LEU A 67 5.11 -5.55 9.87
N THR A 68 4.82 -5.61 8.57
CA THR A 68 4.81 -4.42 7.70
C THR A 68 3.80 -3.38 8.19
N GLU A 69 2.69 -3.78 8.82
CA GLU A 69 1.74 -2.82 9.41
C GLU A 69 2.33 -1.98 10.56
N LEU A 70 3.28 -2.55 11.30
CA LEU A 70 3.95 -1.85 12.40
C LEU A 70 5.07 -0.94 11.91
N VAL A 71 5.68 -1.28 10.76
CA VAL A 71 6.69 -0.45 10.11
C VAL A 71 6.06 0.79 9.46
N PHE A 72 4.88 0.66 8.84
CA PHE A 72 4.25 1.75 8.07
C PHE A 72 2.90 2.25 8.63
N PRO A 73 2.77 2.56 9.92
CA PRO A 73 1.48 2.86 10.54
C PRO A 73 0.86 4.17 10.01
N GLY A 74 1.68 5.18 9.78
CA GLY A 74 1.29 6.50 9.28
C GLY A 74 0.88 6.46 7.81
N LEU A 75 1.64 5.78 6.96
CA LEU A 75 1.26 5.60 5.55
C LEU A 75 -0.07 4.83 5.43
N LEU A 76 -0.24 3.74 6.19
CA LEU A 76 -1.49 2.97 6.16
C LEU A 76 -2.68 3.78 6.67
N ALA A 77 -2.52 4.53 7.77
CA ALA A 77 -3.56 5.43 8.25
C ALA A 77 -3.90 6.54 7.24
N PHE A 78 -2.91 7.04 6.51
CA PHE A 78 -3.12 8.03 5.45
C PHE A 78 -3.93 7.44 4.29
N VAL A 79 -3.59 6.24 3.82
CA VAL A 79 -4.34 5.50 2.79
C VAL A 79 -5.77 5.23 3.24
N ASP A 80 -5.97 4.77 4.48
CA ASP A 80 -7.32 4.55 5.03
C ASP A 80 -8.14 5.84 5.02
N GLY A 81 -7.51 6.98 5.38
CA GLY A 81 -8.13 8.31 5.32
C GLY A 81 -8.57 8.71 3.90
N LEU A 82 -7.77 8.40 2.88
CA LEU A 82 -8.10 8.64 1.47
C LEU A 82 -9.26 7.77 0.99
N LEU A 83 -9.52 6.63 1.63
CA LEU A 83 -10.55 5.67 1.22
C LEU A 83 -11.81 5.70 2.11
N LEU A 84 -11.93 6.67 3.01
CA LEU A 84 -13.12 6.81 3.85
C LEU A 84 -14.38 7.06 2.99
N GLU A 85 -15.39 6.21 3.15
CA GLU A 85 -16.72 6.39 2.56
C GLU A 85 -17.70 7.10 3.51
N SER A 86 -17.42 7.05 4.82
CA SER A 86 -18.23 7.69 5.86
C SER A 86 -17.37 8.22 6.98
N LEU A 87 -17.75 9.36 7.54
CA LEU A 87 -17.09 9.90 8.72
C LEU A 87 -17.67 9.27 10.00
N PRO A 88 -16.87 9.16 11.08
CA PRO A 88 -17.31 8.52 12.33
C PRO A 88 -18.54 9.15 12.97
N ARG A 89 -18.84 10.41 12.63
CA ARG A 89 -20.04 11.11 13.09
C ARG A 89 -20.80 11.67 11.90
N ALA A 90 -22.11 11.42 11.89
CA ALA A 90 -23.02 11.90 10.85
C ALA A 90 -23.00 13.44 10.70
N GLU A 91 -22.66 14.18 11.77
CA GLU A 91 -22.54 15.65 11.76
C GLU A 91 -21.41 16.19 10.88
N PHE A 92 -20.42 15.36 10.54
CA PHE A 92 -19.34 15.75 9.63
C PHE A 92 -19.65 15.47 8.15
N GLY A 93 -20.80 14.86 7.85
CA GLY A 93 -21.22 14.54 6.49
C GLY A 93 -20.61 13.25 5.92
N THR A 94 -20.66 13.12 4.60
CA THR A 94 -20.08 11.97 3.87
C THR A 94 -18.63 12.26 3.52
N ALA A 95 -17.74 11.30 3.81
CA ALA A 95 -16.38 11.37 3.30
C ALA A 95 -16.40 11.21 1.76
N ARG A 96 -15.40 11.78 1.10
CA ARG A 96 -15.19 11.61 -0.34
C ARG A 96 -13.92 10.79 -0.53
N PRO A 97 -14.03 9.52 -0.93
CA PRO A 97 -12.85 8.71 -1.18
C PRO A 97 -12.14 9.16 -2.47
N HIS A 98 -10.81 9.02 -2.45
CA HIS A 98 -9.87 9.45 -3.49
C HIS A 98 -9.01 8.27 -3.99
N PRO A 99 -9.62 7.26 -4.65
CA PRO A 99 -8.89 6.09 -5.14
C PRO A 99 -7.80 6.43 -6.16
N GLU A 100 -7.95 7.54 -6.90
CA GLU A 100 -6.97 8.00 -7.88
C GLU A 100 -5.63 8.35 -7.23
N VAL A 101 -5.64 8.84 -5.99
CA VAL A 101 -4.42 9.12 -5.22
C VAL A 101 -3.79 7.80 -4.78
N VAL A 102 -4.60 6.87 -4.29
CA VAL A 102 -4.13 5.54 -3.85
C VAL A 102 -3.52 4.75 -5.01
N GLU A 103 -4.08 4.86 -6.22
CA GLU A 103 -3.52 4.25 -7.44
C GLU A 103 -2.13 4.80 -7.81
N GLU A 104 -1.89 6.10 -7.62
CA GLU A 104 -0.57 6.71 -7.84
C GLU A 104 0.42 6.32 -6.72
N ILE A 105 -0.05 6.22 -5.47
CA ILE A 105 0.76 5.68 -4.35
C ILE A 105 1.17 4.23 -4.63
N LEU A 106 0.24 3.38 -5.10
CA LEU A 106 0.54 2.00 -5.48
C LEU A 106 1.57 1.91 -6.61
N LEU A 107 1.53 2.85 -7.56
CA LEU A 107 2.55 2.93 -8.62
C LEU A 107 3.92 3.28 -8.03
N PHE A 108 3.99 4.28 -7.16
CA PHE A 108 5.22 4.64 -6.44
C PHE A 108 5.80 3.44 -5.67
N LEU A 109 4.98 2.71 -4.91
CA LEU A 109 5.44 1.53 -4.17
C LEU A 109 5.95 0.43 -5.12
N ALA A 110 5.28 0.21 -6.25
CA ALA A 110 5.73 -0.74 -7.26
C ALA A 110 7.05 -0.31 -7.93
N GLU A 111 7.30 0.99 -8.08
CA GLU A 111 8.58 1.52 -8.54
C GLU A 111 9.70 1.22 -7.55
N ARG A 112 9.47 1.49 -6.25
CA ARG A 112 10.44 1.18 -5.19
C ARG A 112 10.79 -0.31 -5.12
N TYR A 113 9.77 -1.18 -5.21
CA TYR A 113 9.98 -2.63 -5.29
C TYR A 113 10.85 -3.02 -6.49
N TRP A 114 10.57 -2.42 -7.65
CA TRP A 114 11.28 -2.74 -8.89
C TRP A 114 12.73 -2.25 -8.87
N GLU A 115 12.98 -1.06 -8.36
CA GLU A 115 14.33 -0.51 -8.17
C GLU A 115 15.16 -1.41 -7.26
N ALA A 116 14.61 -1.79 -6.10
CA ALA A 116 15.28 -2.71 -5.19
C ALA A 116 15.52 -4.10 -5.82
N THR A 117 14.59 -4.59 -6.65
CA THR A 117 14.79 -5.83 -7.41
C THR A 117 15.95 -5.70 -8.38
N ALA A 118 16.00 -4.62 -9.16
CA ALA A 118 17.02 -4.38 -10.16
C ALA A 118 18.41 -4.21 -9.54
N GLU A 119 18.52 -3.58 -8.37
CA GLU A 119 19.78 -3.45 -7.64
C GLU A 119 20.28 -4.81 -7.11
N LEU A 120 19.39 -5.64 -6.54
CA LEU A 120 19.75 -6.98 -6.09
C LEU A 120 20.17 -7.89 -7.25
N GLU A 121 19.51 -7.79 -8.40
CA GLU A 121 19.90 -8.52 -9.62
C GLU A 121 21.27 -8.08 -10.16
N GLN A 122 21.65 -6.82 -9.91
CA GLN A 122 22.99 -6.30 -10.23
C GLN A 122 24.07 -6.71 -9.22
N GLY A 123 23.71 -7.51 -8.21
CA GLY A 123 24.64 -8.05 -7.23
C GLY A 123 24.85 -7.18 -6.00
N ALA A 124 23.94 -6.24 -5.71
CA ALA A 124 23.89 -5.62 -4.40
C ALA A 124 23.63 -6.71 -3.33
N ASP A 125 24.52 -6.84 -2.35
CA ASP A 125 24.38 -7.78 -1.24
C ASP A 125 24.17 -6.99 0.05
N SER A 126 22.97 -6.41 0.17
CA SER A 126 22.54 -5.67 1.35
C SER A 126 21.30 -6.33 1.94
N GLY A 127 21.42 -6.83 3.17
CA GLY A 127 20.27 -7.33 3.93
C GLY A 127 19.17 -6.28 4.09
N SER A 128 19.54 -5.01 4.23
CA SER A 128 18.59 -3.87 4.28
C SER A 128 17.80 -3.75 2.98
N LEU A 129 18.43 -3.94 1.82
CA LEU A 129 17.75 -3.86 0.52
C LEU A 129 16.78 -5.03 0.31
N VAL A 130 17.19 -6.25 0.70
CA VAL A 130 16.31 -7.43 0.67
C VAL A 130 15.09 -7.22 1.57
N TRP A 131 15.33 -6.69 2.77
CA TRP A 131 14.30 -6.39 3.75
C TRP A 131 13.34 -5.29 3.25
N ALA A 132 13.87 -4.16 2.78
CA ALA A 132 13.08 -3.06 2.25
C ALA A 132 12.20 -3.54 1.09
N ARG A 133 12.76 -4.31 0.14
CA ARG A 133 12.00 -4.90 -0.97
C ARG A 133 10.84 -5.78 -0.49
N ALA A 134 11.09 -6.62 0.52
CA ALA A 134 10.07 -7.51 1.07
C ALA A 134 8.94 -6.72 1.77
N MET A 135 9.30 -5.69 2.54
CA MET A 135 8.35 -4.80 3.20
C MET A 135 7.52 -4.01 2.18
N THR A 136 8.14 -3.39 1.18
CA THR A 136 7.42 -2.69 0.10
C THR A 136 6.48 -3.63 -0.64
N ALA A 137 6.92 -4.87 -0.92
CA ALA A 137 6.05 -5.87 -1.51
C ALA A 137 4.83 -6.12 -0.63
N HIS A 138 4.98 -6.41 0.66
CA HIS A 138 3.82 -6.66 1.51
C HIS A 138 2.93 -5.41 1.66
N LEU A 139 3.52 -4.22 1.76
CA LEU A 139 2.81 -2.94 1.84
C LEU A 139 1.89 -2.68 0.64
N ILE A 140 2.30 -3.05 -0.57
CA ILE A 140 1.42 -2.97 -1.76
C ILE A 140 0.14 -3.80 -1.56
N ASP A 141 0.21 -4.98 -0.92
CA ASP A 141 -1.00 -5.78 -0.66
C ASP A 141 -1.86 -5.10 0.40
N LEU A 142 -1.25 -4.61 1.48
CA LEU A 142 -1.95 -3.87 2.54
C LEU A 142 -2.69 -2.64 2.04
N VAL A 143 -2.18 -1.96 1.01
CA VAL A 143 -2.84 -0.81 0.35
C VAL A 143 -3.94 -1.27 -0.62
N LEU A 144 -3.76 -2.41 -1.31
CA LEU A 144 -4.80 -2.98 -2.19
C LEU A 144 -6.02 -3.48 -1.40
N TYR A 145 -5.82 -3.98 -0.18
CA TYR A 145 -6.89 -4.52 0.66
C TYR A 145 -8.03 -3.51 0.95
N PRO A 146 -7.78 -2.32 1.52
CA PRO A 146 -8.83 -1.32 1.72
C PRO A 146 -9.36 -0.78 0.39
N LEU A 147 -8.53 -0.64 -0.65
CA LEU A 147 -8.97 -0.19 -1.97
C LEU A 147 -10.08 -1.08 -2.55
N TYR A 148 -10.02 -2.39 -2.33
CA TYR A 148 -11.03 -3.36 -2.81
C TYR A 148 -11.96 -3.90 -1.71
N ARG A 149 -11.96 -3.25 -0.53
CA ARG A 149 -12.80 -3.59 0.63
C ARG A 149 -12.65 -5.04 1.10
N LEU A 150 -11.43 -5.56 1.12
CA LEU A 150 -11.19 -6.92 1.61
C LEU A 150 -11.51 -7.02 3.10
N SER A 151 -12.39 -7.96 3.43
CA SER A 151 -12.72 -8.37 4.79
C SER A 151 -11.54 -9.13 5.44
N PRO A 152 -11.48 -9.20 6.78
CA PRO A 152 -10.42 -9.96 7.46
C PRO A 152 -10.31 -11.42 6.99
N ALA A 153 -11.43 -12.09 6.76
CA ALA A 153 -11.44 -13.47 6.27
C ALA A 153 -10.88 -13.61 4.84
N GLU A 154 -11.20 -12.67 3.94
CA GLU A 154 -10.63 -12.64 2.58
C GLU A 154 -9.10 -12.41 2.62
N ARG A 155 -8.61 -11.58 3.56
CA ARG A 155 -7.16 -11.33 3.74
C ARG A 155 -6.44 -12.58 4.24
N GLU A 156 -6.96 -13.20 5.30
CA GLU A 156 -6.40 -14.44 5.86
C GLU A 156 -6.34 -15.56 4.81
N GLU A 157 -7.36 -15.70 3.97
CA GLU A 157 -7.38 -16.69 2.90
C GLU A 157 -6.34 -16.42 1.81
N LEU A 158 -6.13 -15.16 1.43
CA LEU A 158 -5.12 -14.77 0.46
C LEU A 158 -3.69 -14.97 0.99
N GLU A 159 -3.46 -14.63 2.25
CA GLU A 159 -2.17 -14.80 2.91
C GLU A 159 -1.80 -16.27 3.13
N GLY A 160 -2.79 -17.12 3.42
CA GLY A 160 -2.59 -18.57 3.52
C GLY A 160 -2.26 -19.27 2.19
N ARG A 161 -2.41 -18.57 1.04
CA ARG A 161 -2.09 -19.09 -0.30
C ARG A 161 -0.71 -18.63 -0.83
N ALA A 162 -0.06 -17.67 -0.16
CA ALA A 162 1.23 -17.10 -0.54
C ALA A 162 2.42 -17.93 -0.03
#